data_AF-A0A9D5RHN5-F1
#
_entry.id   AF-A0A9D5RHN5-F1
#
_cell.length_a   1.000
_cell.length_b   1.000
_cell.length_c   1.000
_cell.angle_alpha   90.00
_cell.angle_beta   90.00
_cell.angle_gamma   90.00
#
_symmetry.space_group_name_H-M   'P 1'
#
loop_
_entity.id
_entity.type
_entity.pdbx_description
1 polymer ?
#
loop_
_entity_poly.entity_id
_entity_poly.type
_entity_poly.pdbx_seq_one_letter_code
_entity_poly.pdbx_strand_id
1 'polypeptide(L)'
;MKKRNIIALTCMAMLLMGCGKGQLQPSTNEPAPSNFSTVDSTTEATTVTDDSAKEASTEVTKTDIDAYILEPAGIPMISSEADPGDTPLYFTYEGKESDDFISYDNLTLVNNGQKATSDEVSYGELYKPSNKCFRFKTDAGNEYIYIELNCENDYFQLAVYDITDGTAKFVGDKWFAYIGVDNEASTKDGYTDPSHLRLGSRDESFGTFSYSVVYKVGEDGMPTPAESGCTIKDVCTEKITSKKALDLEVVDSDGNPTGNMITVPAGSTYTLVNYYEDIPALDTKLDDGTVVRIPLSETGYDAKFNGTLIRDLFNELMYVG
;
A
#
# COMPACT_ATOMS: atom_id res chain seq x y z
N MET A 1 42.09 -3.63 -8.49
CA MET A 1 41.48 -4.79 -9.18
C MET A 1 40.93 -5.75 -8.14
N LYS A 2 39.63 -5.70 -7.86
CA LYS A 2 38.90 -6.70 -7.06
C LYS A 2 37.63 -7.03 -7.83
N LYS A 3 37.55 -8.26 -8.34
CA LYS A 3 36.39 -8.79 -9.06
C LYS A 3 35.29 -9.06 -8.04
N ARG A 4 34.10 -8.49 -8.25
CA ARG A 4 32.87 -8.91 -7.58
C ARG A 4 32.09 -9.77 -8.57
N ASN A 5 31.79 -10.99 -8.14
CA ASN A 5 30.96 -11.94 -8.88
C ASN A 5 29.51 -11.47 -8.80
N ILE A 6 28.89 -11.23 -9.95
CA ILE A 6 27.45 -11.00 -10.09
C ILE A 6 26.83 -12.38 -10.30
N ILE A 7 25.99 -12.81 -9.36
CA ILE A 7 25.08 -13.93 -9.54
C ILE A 7 23.82 -13.33 -10.16
N ALA A 8 23.62 -13.60 -11.45
CA ALA A 8 22.39 -13.28 -12.15
C ALA A 8 21.28 -14.22 -11.66
N LEU A 9 20.23 -13.66 -11.07
CA LEU A 9 19.01 -14.38 -10.73
C LEU A 9 18.06 -14.23 -11.93
N THR A 10 18.10 -15.22 -12.83
CA THR A 10 17.19 -15.30 -13.97
C THR A 10 15.88 -15.92 -13.48
N CYS A 11 14.90 -15.11 -13.10
CA CYS A 11 13.53 -15.61 -12.89
C CYS A 11 12.78 -15.61 -14.22
N MET A 12 12.22 -16.78 -14.49
CA MET A 12 11.70 -17.26 -15.76
C MET A 12 10.20 -16.94 -15.81
N ALA A 13 9.79 -16.03 -16.68
CA ALA A 13 8.38 -15.79 -16.96
C ALA A 13 7.83 -16.94 -17.84
N MET A 14 7.01 -17.79 -17.24
CA MET A 14 6.07 -18.68 -17.94
C MET A 14 4.81 -18.81 -17.10
N LEU A 15 3.69 -18.35 -17.62
CA LEU A 15 2.30 -18.82 -17.42
C LEU A 15 1.40 -17.92 -18.28
N LEU A 16 1.19 -18.28 -19.55
CA LEU A 16 0.06 -19.02 -20.12
C LEU A 16 -1.25 -18.22 -20.22
N MET A 17 -1.53 -17.86 -21.48
CA MET A 17 -2.80 -17.36 -22.01
C MET A 17 -3.96 -18.32 -21.72
N GLY A 18 -5.11 -17.76 -21.31
CA GLY A 18 -6.35 -18.49 -21.11
C GLY A 18 -7.59 -17.63 -21.37
N CYS A 19 -7.74 -17.08 -22.59
CA CYS A 19 -9.00 -16.51 -23.06
C CYS A 19 -10.01 -17.62 -23.36
N GLY A 20 -11.16 -17.61 -22.69
CA GLY A 20 -12.26 -18.52 -22.98
C GLY A 20 -13.60 -18.02 -22.42
N LYS A 21 -14.24 -17.10 -23.16
CA LYS A 21 -15.59 -16.58 -22.91
C LYS A 21 -16.65 -17.69 -22.89
N GLY A 22 -17.57 -17.61 -21.93
CA GLY A 22 -18.84 -18.34 -21.95
C GLY A 22 -19.90 -17.59 -21.14
N GLN A 23 -20.69 -16.75 -21.83
CA GLN A 23 -21.89 -16.10 -21.29
C GLN A 23 -22.97 -17.15 -20.99
N LEU A 24 -23.64 -17.05 -19.83
CA LEU A 24 -25.07 -17.36 -19.70
C LEU A 24 -25.73 -16.41 -18.68
N GLN A 25 -26.93 -15.99 -19.05
CA GLN A 25 -27.76 -14.89 -18.56
C GLN A 25 -28.47 -15.14 -17.21
N PRO A 26 -29.12 -14.11 -16.62
CA PRO A 26 -29.49 -14.04 -15.20
C PRO A 26 -30.87 -14.67 -14.91
N SER A 27 -31.05 -15.24 -13.72
CA SER A 27 -32.38 -15.50 -13.16
C SER A 27 -32.64 -14.58 -11.98
N THR A 28 -33.49 -13.59 -12.25
CA THR A 28 -34.24 -12.79 -11.29
C THR A 28 -35.07 -13.66 -10.35
N ASN A 29 -35.01 -13.40 -9.05
CA ASN A 29 -36.08 -13.65 -8.09
C ASN A 29 -35.81 -12.86 -6.80
N GLU A 30 -36.20 -11.59 -6.78
CA GLU A 30 -36.51 -10.87 -5.54
C GLU A 30 -37.91 -11.27 -5.06
N PRO A 31 -38.11 -11.45 -3.75
CA PRO A 31 -39.36 -11.13 -3.10
C PRO A 31 -39.23 -9.81 -2.30
N ALA A 32 -40.25 -8.96 -2.48
CA ALA A 32 -40.41 -7.65 -1.87
C ALA A 32 -40.30 -7.63 -0.33
N PRO A 33 -39.80 -6.54 0.28
CA PRO A 33 -39.82 -6.37 1.72
C PRO A 33 -41.24 -6.01 2.22
N SER A 34 -41.62 -6.66 3.32
CA SER A 34 -42.86 -6.39 4.05
C SER A 34 -42.68 -5.19 5.00
N ASN A 35 -43.66 -4.29 4.96
CA ASN A 35 -43.80 -3.16 5.87
C ASN A 35 -44.05 -3.64 7.31
N PHE A 36 -43.28 -3.12 8.26
CA PHE A 36 -43.71 -3.03 9.65
C PHE A 36 -43.43 -1.62 10.18
N SER A 37 -44.49 -0.99 10.69
CA SER A 37 -44.50 0.37 11.20
C SER A 37 -44.24 0.41 12.70
N THR A 38 -43.63 1.52 13.13
CA THR A 38 -43.77 2.24 14.42
C THR A 38 -43.38 1.50 15.70
N VAL A 39 -42.44 2.08 16.48
CA VAL A 39 -42.77 2.86 17.69
C VAL A 39 -41.66 3.90 17.95
N ASP A 40 -42.13 5.11 18.23
CA ASP A 40 -41.47 6.32 18.66
C ASP A 40 -41.17 6.26 20.17
N SER A 41 -39.99 6.70 20.60
CA SER A 41 -39.77 7.15 21.98
C SER A 41 -38.53 8.03 22.08
N THR A 42 -38.81 9.33 22.13
CA THR A 42 -38.01 10.43 22.64
C THR A 42 -37.58 10.21 24.09
N THR A 43 -36.31 10.51 24.44
CA THR A 43 -35.97 11.09 25.76
C THR A 43 -34.65 11.89 25.66
N GLU A 44 -34.57 12.89 26.52
CA GLU A 44 -33.85 14.16 26.40
C GLU A 44 -32.36 14.12 26.75
N ALA A 45 -31.68 15.18 26.30
CA ALA A 45 -30.32 15.57 26.64
C ALA A 45 -30.15 15.93 28.12
N THR A 46 -28.95 15.71 28.67
CA THR A 46 -28.44 16.53 29.77
C THR A 46 -26.93 16.68 29.64
N THR A 47 -26.53 17.91 29.34
CA THR A 47 -25.17 18.44 29.51
C THR A 47 -24.86 18.62 30.99
N VAL A 48 -23.69 18.16 31.42
CA VAL A 48 -23.05 18.60 32.67
C VAL A 48 -21.62 19.00 32.34
N THR A 49 -21.38 20.30 32.40
CA THR A 49 -20.07 20.93 32.53
C THR A 49 -19.60 20.80 33.97
N ASP A 50 -18.36 20.38 34.20
CA ASP A 50 -17.63 20.80 35.40
C ASP A 50 -16.15 21.07 35.08
N ASP A 51 -15.76 22.30 35.40
CA ASP A 51 -14.44 22.88 35.32
C ASP A 51 -13.68 22.51 36.60
N SER A 52 -12.47 21.99 36.47
CA SER A 52 -11.28 22.36 37.29
C SER A 52 -10.31 21.19 37.48
N ALA A 53 -9.11 21.31 36.90
CA ALA A 53 -7.85 21.21 37.65
C ALA A 53 -6.69 21.48 36.70
N LYS A 54 -6.01 22.58 36.99
CA LYS A 54 -4.80 23.06 36.34
C LYS A 54 -3.62 22.33 36.98
N GLU A 55 -3.07 21.33 36.31
CA GLU A 55 -1.71 20.85 36.58
C GLU A 55 -0.88 20.99 35.31
N ALA A 56 0.19 21.76 35.44
CA ALA A 56 1.20 21.91 34.42
C ALA A 56 2.05 20.64 34.37
N SER A 57 1.80 19.77 33.40
CA SER A 57 2.82 18.87 32.89
C SER A 57 3.35 19.46 31.58
N THR A 58 4.62 19.83 31.60
CA THR A 58 5.40 20.04 30.37
C THR A 58 5.58 18.69 29.69
N GLU A 59 4.61 18.32 28.85
CA GLU A 59 4.77 17.27 27.87
C GLU A 59 5.17 17.93 26.55
N VAL A 60 6.40 17.65 26.12
CA VAL A 60 6.84 17.91 24.76
C VAL A 60 6.04 16.96 23.89
N THR A 61 4.93 17.44 23.33
CA THR A 61 4.15 16.69 22.35
C THR A 61 5.02 16.46 21.13
N LYS A 62 5.29 15.17 20.88
CA LYS A 62 5.90 14.61 19.68
C LYS A 62 5.23 15.26 18.46
N THR A 63 5.93 16.16 17.79
CA THR A 63 5.44 16.81 16.57
C THR A 63 5.34 15.74 15.50
N ASP A 64 4.10 15.31 15.22
CA ASP A 64 3.76 14.74 13.94
C ASP A 64 4.11 15.80 12.89
N ILE A 65 5.00 15.42 11.98
CA ILE A 65 5.54 16.29 10.95
C ILE A 65 4.44 16.39 9.90
N ASP A 66 3.63 17.45 9.96
CA ASP A 66 2.70 17.71 8.88
C ASP A 66 3.52 18.16 7.68
N ALA A 67 3.16 17.67 6.52
CA ALA A 67 3.71 18.14 5.26
C ALA A 67 2.54 18.68 4.42
N TYR A 68 2.83 19.48 3.41
CA TYR A 68 1.80 20.03 2.53
C TYR A 68 2.12 19.72 1.08
N ILE A 69 1.09 19.37 0.30
CA ILE A 69 1.16 19.34 -1.15
C ILE A 69 1.14 20.77 -1.69
N LEU A 70 2.13 21.09 -2.52
CA LEU A 70 2.18 22.39 -3.20
C LEU A 70 1.41 22.45 -4.53
N GLU A 71 0.91 21.31 -5.03
CA GLU A 71 0.02 21.03 -6.19
C GLU A 71 0.53 19.70 -6.84
N PRO A 72 -0.23 19.01 -7.73
CA PRO A 72 0.41 18.18 -8.75
C PRO A 72 1.41 19.08 -9.46
N ALA A 73 2.70 18.80 -9.34
CA ALA A 73 3.72 19.83 -9.52
C ALA A 73 3.86 20.31 -10.98
N GLY A 74 3.14 19.69 -11.93
CA GLY A 74 3.19 20.03 -13.35
C GLY A 74 4.60 19.97 -13.91
N ILE A 75 5.49 19.21 -13.26
CA ILE A 75 6.91 19.13 -13.60
C ILE A 75 7.00 18.45 -14.97
N PRO A 76 7.50 19.15 -15.99
CA PRO A 76 7.51 18.60 -17.34
C PRO A 76 8.49 17.44 -17.43
N MET A 77 8.08 16.41 -18.18
CA MET A 77 8.97 15.36 -18.64
C MET A 77 9.48 15.70 -20.04
N ILE A 78 10.80 15.78 -20.18
CA ILE A 78 11.49 16.23 -21.38
C ILE A 78 12.42 15.12 -21.84
N SER A 79 12.34 14.71 -23.11
CA SER A 79 13.31 13.76 -23.67
C SER A 79 14.74 14.28 -23.47
N SER A 80 15.69 13.40 -23.16
CA SER A 80 17.10 13.76 -22.96
C SER A 80 17.75 14.43 -24.18
N GLU A 81 17.16 14.29 -25.38
CA GLU A 81 17.61 14.92 -26.61
C GLU A 81 16.98 16.31 -26.87
N ALA A 82 15.94 16.69 -26.13
CA ALA A 82 15.24 17.95 -26.31
C ALA A 82 15.86 19.08 -25.48
N ASP A 83 15.77 20.32 -25.99
CA ASP A 83 16.20 21.52 -25.26
C ASP A 83 15.14 21.92 -24.22
N PRO A 84 15.46 21.91 -22.91
CA PRO A 84 14.53 22.32 -21.86
C PRO A 84 14.28 23.83 -21.80
N GLY A 85 15.05 24.64 -22.56
CA GLY A 85 14.98 26.10 -22.52
C GLY A 85 15.33 26.65 -21.13
N ASP A 86 14.54 27.62 -20.66
CA ASP A 86 14.73 28.25 -19.35
C ASP A 86 14.02 27.50 -18.20
N THR A 87 13.57 26.26 -18.42
CA THR A 87 12.83 25.48 -17.41
C THR A 87 13.77 25.04 -16.28
N PRO A 88 13.58 25.50 -15.02
CA PRO A 88 14.53 25.23 -13.95
C PRO A 88 14.32 23.85 -13.30
N LEU A 89 13.09 23.33 -13.29
CA LEU A 89 12.72 22.07 -12.65
C LEU A 89 11.98 21.19 -13.66
N TYR A 90 12.58 20.06 -14.03
CA TYR A 90 12.02 19.14 -15.03
C TYR A 90 12.62 17.75 -14.85
N PHE A 91 11.92 16.74 -15.35
CA PHE A 91 12.47 15.40 -15.49
C PHE A 91 13.02 15.21 -16.90
N THR A 92 14.13 14.48 -17.01
CA THR A 92 14.58 13.88 -18.26
C THR A 92 14.67 12.38 -18.14
N TYR A 93 14.55 11.69 -19.26
CA TYR A 93 14.67 10.24 -19.30
C TYR A 93 15.62 9.76 -20.39
N GLU A 94 16.25 8.63 -20.12
CA GLU A 94 16.86 7.77 -21.13
C GLU A 94 15.92 6.58 -21.33
N GLY A 95 15.65 6.20 -22.59
CA GLY A 95 14.64 5.19 -22.85
C GLY A 95 14.32 4.95 -24.32
N LYS A 96 13.34 4.06 -24.54
CA LYS A 96 12.78 3.77 -25.86
C LYS A 96 11.35 4.28 -25.94
N GLU A 97 11.09 5.13 -26.92
CA GLU A 97 9.75 5.57 -27.25
C GLU A 97 9.13 4.64 -28.30
N SER A 98 7.87 4.29 -28.09
CA SER A 98 6.98 3.72 -29.10
C SER A 98 5.79 4.66 -29.32
N ASP A 99 4.90 4.29 -30.25
CA ASP A 99 3.67 5.05 -30.48
C ASP A 99 2.77 5.08 -29.23
N ASP A 100 2.80 4.01 -28.43
CA ASP A 100 1.87 3.78 -27.31
C ASP A 100 2.49 3.94 -25.91
N PHE A 101 3.82 3.88 -25.77
CA PHE A 101 4.50 3.92 -24.46
C PHE A 101 5.95 4.44 -24.54
N ILE A 102 6.55 4.76 -23.38
CA ILE A 102 7.98 5.07 -23.27
C ILE A 102 8.61 4.19 -22.19
N SER A 103 9.46 3.26 -22.58
CA SER A 103 10.27 2.52 -21.62
C SER A 103 11.39 3.41 -21.13
N TYR A 104 11.46 3.70 -19.84
CA TYR A 104 12.60 4.39 -19.23
C TYR A 104 13.62 3.38 -18.72
N ASP A 105 14.91 3.64 -18.92
CA ASP A 105 16.01 2.93 -18.25
C ASP A 105 16.37 3.65 -16.93
N ASN A 106 16.31 4.98 -16.94
CA ASN A 106 16.49 5.84 -15.78
C ASN A 106 15.67 7.13 -15.91
N LEU A 107 15.35 7.73 -14.76
CA LEU A 107 14.69 9.03 -14.67
C LEU A 107 15.60 10.02 -13.95
N THR A 108 15.87 11.16 -14.57
CA THR A 108 16.72 12.21 -14.01
C THR A 108 15.90 13.44 -13.66
N LEU A 109 15.84 13.81 -12.39
CA LEU A 109 15.35 15.12 -11.98
C LEU A 109 16.45 16.15 -12.19
N VAL A 110 16.11 17.24 -12.89
CA VAL A 110 16.94 18.42 -13.01
C VAL A 110 16.32 19.55 -12.19
N ASN A 111 17.09 20.14 -11.27
CA ASN A 111 16.70 21.29 -10.46
C ASN A 111 17.80 22.36 -10.55
N ASN A 112 17.52 23.49 -11.20
CA ASN A 112 18.46 24.58 -11.46
C ASN A 112 19.81 24.09 -12.04
N GLY A 113 19.73 23.14 -12.97
CA GLY A 113 20.89 22.53 -13.63
C GLY A 113 21.60 21.44 -12.82
N GLN A 114 21.26 21.24 -11.54
CA GLN A 114 21.72 20.08 -10.77
C GLN A 114 20.90 18.86 -11.14
N LYS A 115 21.56 17.70 -11.27
CA LYS A 115 20.94 16.47 -11.75
C LYS A 115 21.00 15.38 -10.69
N ALA A 116 19.89 14.67 -10.51
CA ALA A 116 19.85 13.39 -9.80
C ALA A 116 19.14 12.36 -10.66
N THR A 117 19.81 11.27 -10.94
CA THR A 117 19.29 10.15 -11.72
C THR A 117 18.86 9.05 -10.77
N SER A 118 17.67 8.49 -10.97
CA SER A 118 17.21 7.31 -10.25
C SER A 118 18.11 6.12 -10.56
N ASP A 119 18.14 5.17 -9.64
CA ASP A 119 18.53 3.81 -10.00
C ASP A 119 17.51 3.26 -11.02
N GLU A 120 17.85 2.14 -11.67
CA GLU A 120 17.07 1.51 -12.75
C GLU A 120 15.56 1.57 -12.45
N VAL A 121 14.84 2.41 -13.21
CA VAL A 121 13.37 2.49 -13.13
C VAL A 121 12.84 1.40 -14.05
N SER A 122 12.07 0.48 -13.49
CA SER A 122 11.52 -0.60 -14.28
C SER A 122 10.34 -0.05 -15.08
N TYR A 123 10.45 -0.20 -16.40
CA TYR A 123 9.36 -0.19 -17.38
C TYR A 123 8.19 0.76 -17.05
N GLY A 124 8.15 1.93 -17.67
CA GLY A 124 7.03 2.86 -17.57
C GLY A 124 6.01 2.67 -18.70
N GLU A 125 4.76 2.30 -18.43
CA GLU A 125 3.68 2.55 -19.41
C GLU A 125 3.26 4.02 -19.30
N LEU A 126 3.65 4.83 -20.29
CA LEU A 126 3.22 6.21 -20.36
C LEU A 126 2.15 6.40 -21.40
N TYR A 127 0.93 6.51 -20.92
CA TYR A 127 -0.01 7.38 -21.58
C TYR A 127 0.52 8.82 -21.41
N LYS A 128 0.92 9.42 -22.52
CA LYS A 128 1.65 10.71 -22.60
C LYS A 128 1.06 11.92 -21.82
N PRO A 129 -0.18 11.96 -21.28
CA PRO A 129 -0.63 13.07 -20.44
C PRO A 129 -0.82 12.80 -18.93
N SER A 130 -0.45 11.65 -18.35
CA SER A 130 -0.94 11.25 -17.01
C SER A 130 0.07 11.16 -15.85
N ASN A 131 1.31 11.63 -15.98
CA ASN A 131 2.29 11.50 -14.89
C ASN A 131 1.92 12.33 -13.66
N LYS A 132 1.78 11.64 -12.53
CA LYS A 132 1.42 12.25 -11.26
C LYS A 132 2.69 12.56 -10.48
N CYS A 133 3.15 13.79 -10.64
CA CYS A 133 4.25 14.34 -9.86
C CYS A 133 3.69 15.13 -8.68
N PHE A 134 4.26 14.93 -7.50
CA PHE A 134 3.87 15.62 -6.28
C PHE A 134 5.07 16.29 -5.66
N ARG A 135 4.90 17.55 -5.22
CA ARG A 135 5.89 18.25 -4.42
C ARG A 135 5.39 18.34 -2.99
N PHE A 136 6.15 17.74 -2.10
CA PHE A 136 5.89 17.73 -0.66
C PHE A 136 6.83 18.69 0.04
N LYS A 137 6.30 19.42 1.01
CA LYS A 137 7.09 20.20 1.95
C LYS A 137 6.70 19.84 3.36
N THR A 138 7.66 19.36 4.16
CA THR A 138 7.47 19.06 5.58
C THR A 138 7.51 20.32 6.44
N ASP A 139 6.96 20.25 7.65
CA ASP A 139 7.04 21.29 8.68
C ASP A 139 8.48 21.66 9.05
N ALA A 140 9.39 20.68 9.00
CA ALA A 140 10.83 20.89 9.18
C ALA A 140 11.46 21.73 8.05
N GLY A 141 10.72 21.96 6.96
CA GLY A 141 11.15 22.70 5.80
C GLY A 141 11.79 21.85 4.70
N ASN A 142 11.89 20.53 4.90
CA ASN A 142 12.39 19.62 3.86
C ASN A 142 11.41 19.54 2.70
N GLU A 143 11.94 19.50 1.48
CA GLU A 143 11.16 19.49 0.25
C GLU A 143 11.53 18.29 -0.62
N TYR A 144 10.51 17.54 -1.05
CA TYR A 144 10.66 16.31 -1.83
C TYR A 144 9.79 16.33 -3.07
N ILE A 145 10.28 15.72 -4.15
CA ILE A 145 9.51 15.41 -5.36
C ILE A 145 9.27 13.91 -5.42
N TYR A 146 8.00 13.54 -5.52
CA TYR A 146 7.56 12.18 -5.76
C TYR A 146 7.03 12.09 -7.19
N ILE A 147 7.40 11.05 -7.92
CA ILE A 147 6.80 10.75 -9.22
C ILE A 147 6.31 9.31 -9.25
N GLU A 148 5.02 9.16 -9.54
CA GLU A 148 4.37 7.89 -9.82
C GLU A 148 4.63 7.49 -11.27
N LEU A 149 5.14 6.27 -11.45
CA LEU A 149 5.40 5.64 -12.73
C LEU A 149 4.48 4.42 -12.83
N ASN A 150 3.68 4.31 -13.89
CA ASN A 150 2.91 3.08 -14.15
C ASN A 150 3.89 2.03 -14.67
N CYS A 151 3.90 0.85 -14.06
CA CYS A 151 4.74 -0.26 -14.47
C CYS A 151 3.92 -1.38 -15.11
N GLU A 152 4.56 -2.49 -15.50
CA GLU A 152 3.83 -3.63 -16.08
C GLU A 152 2.72 -4.13 -15.13
N ASN A 153 1.53 -4.35 -15.70
CA ASN A 153 0.30 -4.76 -15.03
C ASN A 153 -0.28 -3.66 -14.10
N ASP A 154 -0.90 -4.08 -13.00
CA ASP A 154 -1.49 -3.21 -11.98
C ASP A 154 -0.43 -2.84 -10.91
N TYR A 155 0.81 -2.56 -11.33
CA TYR A 155 1.89 -2.15 -10.43
C TYR A 155 2.43 -0.78 -10.83
N PHE A 156 2.93 -0.09 -9.82
CA PHE A 156 3.44 1.26 -9.95
C PHE A 156 4.71 1.39 -9.11
N GLN A 157 5.58 2.28 -9.55
CA GLN A 157 6.79 2.65 -8.83
C GLN A 157 6.70 4.13 -8.43
N LEU A 158 6.97 4.41 -7.17
CA LEU A 158 7.11 5.76 -6.63
C LEU A 158 8.59 6.09 -6.52
N ALA A 159 9.11 6.95 -7.39
CA ALA A 159 10.48 7.44 -7.29
C ALA A 159 10.52 8.75 -6.49
N VAL A 160 11.48 8.87 -5.57
CA VAL A 160 11.57 9.98 -4.61
C VAL A 160 12.89 10.74 -4.77
N TYR A 161 12.78 12.07 -4.80
CA TYR A 161 13.91 12.98 -4.86
C TYR A 161 13.83 14.04 -3.77
N ASP A 162 14.95 14.30 -3.10
CA ASP A 162 15.13 15.42 -2.18
C ASP A 162 15.59 16.66 -2.96
N ILE A 163 14.93 17.79 -2.70
CA ILE A 163 15.25 19.12 -3.26
C ILE A 163 15.40 20.20 -2.18
N THR A 164 15.49 19.80 -0.90
CA THR A 164 15.46 20.67 0.28
C THR A 164 16.47 21.82 0.21
N ASP A 165 17.71 21.54 -0.21
CA ASP A 165 18.79 22.51 -0.28
C ASP A 165 18.91 23.17 -1.67
N GLY A 166 17.92 22.97 -2.55
CA GLY A 166 17.95 23.40 -3.94
C GLY A 166 18.76 22.49 -4.86
N THR A 167 19.40 21.44 -4.33
CA THR A 167 20.08 20.39 -5.11
C THR A 167 19.15 19.19 -5.24
N ALA A 168 19.01 18.64 -6.45
CA ALA A 168 18.31 17.37 -6.63
C ALA A 168 19.17 16.21 -6.12
N LYS A 169 18.58 15.30 -5.33
CA LYS A 169 19.19 14.04 -4.89
C LYS A 169 18.15 12.93 -5.01
N PHE A 170 18.50 11.80 -5.60
CA PHE A 170 17.64 10.62 -5.60
C PHE A 170 17.74 9.96 -4.22
N VAL A 171 16.60 9.68 -3.61
CA VAL A 171 16.50 9.11 -2.26
C VAL A 171 16.24 7.62 -2.33
N GLY A 172 15.35 7.20 -3.22
CA GLY A 172 14.97 5.81 -3.39
C GLY A 172 13.64 5.67 -4.12
N ASP A 173 13.16 4.43 -4.17
CA ASP A 173 11.89 4.08 -4.78
C ASP A 173 11.08 3.11 -3.92
N LYS A 174 9.76 3.07 -4.17
CA LYS A 174 8.85 2.12 -3.53
C LYS A 174 7.83 1.60 -4.53
N TRP A 175 7.65 0.28 -4.53
CA TRP A 175 6.65 -0.41 -5.34
C TRP A 175 5.32 -0.55 -4.61
N PHE A 176 4.24 -0.46 -5.37
CA PHE A 176 2.87 -0.63 -4.87
C PHE A 176 1.95 -1.02 -6.03
N ALA A 177 0.73 -1.48 -5.73
CA ALA A 177 -0.22 -1.96 -6.74
C ALA A 177 -1.31 -0.93 -7.09
N TYR A 178 -1.70 -0.07 -6.16
CA TYR A 178 -2.66 1.00 -6.42
C TYR A 178 -2.45 2.14 -5.42
N ILE A 179 -2.88 3.34 -5.78
CA ILE A 179 -2.99 4.47 -4.84
C ILE A 179 -4.45 4.84 -4.74
N GLY A 180 -4.94 5.08 -3.53
CA GLY A 180 -6.26 5.67 -3.34
C GLY A 180 -7.10 5.00 -2.26
N VAL A 181 -8.29 5.57 -2.09
CA VAL A 181 -9.34 5.04 -1.24
C VAL A 181 -10.27 4.22 -2.13
N ASP A 182 -10.66 3.02 -1.69
CA ASP A 182 -11.68 2.16 -2.31
C ASP A 182 -11.37 1.58 -3.71
N ASN A 183 -10.16 1.02 -3.89
CA ASN A 183 -9.75 0.31 -5.11
C ASN A 183 -9.82 1.12 -6.42
N GLU A 184 -9.99 2.43 -6.34
CA GLU A 184 -9.89 3.32 -7.50
C GLU A 184 -8.43 3.71 -7.72
N ALA A 185 -7.96 3.60 -8.96
CA ALA A 185 -6.62 4.01 -9.34
C ALA A 185 -6.40 5.52 -9.09
N SER A 186 -5.29 5.83 -8.39
CA SER A 186 -4.76 7.13 -7.99
C SER A 186 -5.78 8.28 -8.02
N THR A 187 -6.61 8.38 -6.98
CA THR A 187 -7.41 9.61 -6.79
C THR A 187 -6.48 10.76 -6.38
N LYS A 188 -6.82 11.99 -6.79
CA LYS A 188 -6.13 13.22 -6.34
C LYS A 188 -6.01 13.26 -4.81
N ASP A 189 -6.99 12.69 -4.12
CA ASP A 189 -7.11 12.67 -2.66
C ASP A 189 -6.03 11.80 -1.99
N GLY A 190 -5.56 10.73 -2.64
CA GLY A 190 -4.56 9.80 -2.09
C GLY A 190 -3.18 10.41 -1.82
N TYR A 191 -2.90 11.58 -2.39
CA TYR A 191 -1.66 12.32 -2.18
C TYR A 191 -1.85 13.68 -1.49
N THR A 192 -3.07 14.21 -1.39
CA THR A 192 -3.33 15.57 -0.87
C THR A 192 -2.79 15.85 0.52
N ASP A 193 -2.59 14.80 1.32
CA ASP A 193 -2.02 14.88 2.65
C ASP A 193 -0.77 13.97 2.77
N PRO A 194 0.44 14.53 2.81
CA PRO A 194 1.67 13.76 3.02
C PRO A 194 1.86 13.14 4.39
N SER A 195 1.01 13.46 5.37
CA SER A 195 0.93 12.70 6.62
C SER A 195 0.00 11.48 6.49
N HIS A 196 -0.80 11.41 5.43
CA HIS A 196 -1.79 10.35 5.19
C HIS A 196 -1.78 9.85 3.72
N LEU A 197 -0.59 9.50 3.22
CA LEU A 197 -0.42 8.87 1.92
C LEU A 197 -0.93 7.43 1.96
N ARG A 198 -2.02 7.11 1.27
CA ARG A 198 -2.57 5.74 1.23
C ARG A 198 -2.04 4.99 0.03
N LEU A 199 -1.12 4.05 0.28
CA LEU A 199 -0.57 3.16 -0.75
C LEU A 199 -1.17 1.76 -0.58
N GLY A 200 -1.66 1.23 -1.70
CA GLY A 200 -2.29 -0.07 -1.83
C GLY A 200 -1.33 -1.10 -2.40
N SER A 201 -1.44 -2.32 -1.91
CA SER A 201 -0.65 -3.46 -2.34
C SER A 201 -1.51 -4.72 -2.34
N ARG A 202 -0.90 -5.81 -2.77
CA ARG A 202 -1.48 -7.14 -2.88
C ARG A 202 -0.49 -8.15 -2.30
N ASP A 203 -1.00 -9.17 -1.62
CA ASP A 203 -0.19 -10.28 -1.12
C ASP A 203 -0.97 -11.60 -1.33
N GLU A 204 -0.26 -12.70 -1.14
CA GLU A 204 -0.73 -14.06 -1.41
C GLU A 204 -0.55 -14.98 -0.20
N SER A 205 -0.15 -14.43 0.95
CA SER A 205 0.20 -15.20 2.14
C SER A 205 -0.97 -15.97 2.76
N PHE A 206 -2.21 -15.61 2.43
CA PHE A 206 -3.42 -16.25 2.96
C PHE A 206 -4.51 -16.38 1.89
N GLY A 207 -4.11 -16.82 0.70
CA GLY A 207 -4.85 -16.57 -0.53
C GLY A 207 -4.54 -15.17 -1.04
N THR A 208 -5.05 -14.81 -2.22
CA THR A 208 -4.90 -13.44 -2.70
C THR A 208 -5.80 -12.49 -1.91
N PHE A 209 -5.19 -11.42 -1.41
CA PHE A 209 -5.88 -10.29 -0.82
C PHE A 209 -5.19 -8.98 -1.20
N SER A 210 -5.97 -7.90 -1.22
CA SER A 210 -5.48 -6.54 -1.37
C SER A 210 -5.57 -5.81 -0.04
N TYR A 211 -4.62 -4.92 0.21
CA TYR A 211 -4.58 -4.13 1.44
C TYR A 211 -3.98 -2.75 1.19
N SER A 212 -4.30 -1.80 2.05
CA SER A 212 -3.70 -0.46 2.02
C SER A 212 -3.01 -0.15 3.33
N VAL A 213 -1.88 0.54 3.25
CA VAL A 213 -1.15 1.09 4.40
C VAL A 213 -1.18 2.61 4.30
N VAL A 214 -1.37 3.27 5.45
CA VAL A 214 -1.25 4.72 5.57
C VAL A 214 0.21 5.04 5.85
N TYR A 215 0.80 5.90 5.02
CA TYR A 215 2.18 6.36 5.11
C TYR A 215 2.24 7.85 5.40
N LYS A 216 3.33 8.27 6.02
CA LYS A 216 3.78 9.66 6.05
C LYS A 216 5.10 9.81 5.31
N VAL A 217 5.42 11.04 4.90
CA VAL A 217 6.77 11.38 4.41
C VAL A 217 7.76 11.27 5.57
N GLY A 218 8.74 10.37 5.44
CA GLY A 218 9.81 10.19 6.42
C GLY A 218 10.82 11.34 6.41
N GLU A 219 11.69 11.40 7.43
CA GLU A 219 12.75 12.42 7.52
C GLU A 219 13.75 12.35 6.35
N ASP A 220 13.93 11.17 5.76
CA ASP A 220 14.74 10.95 4.57
C ASP A 220 13.99 11.23 3.26
N GLY A 221 12.69 11.50 3.34
CA GLY A 221 11.80 11.67 2.20
C GLY A 221 11.13 10.37 1.75
N MET A 222 11.45 9.20 2.29
CA MET A 222 10.78 7.96 1.88
C MET A 222 9.44 7.77 2.62
N PRO A 223 8.42 7.16 1.99
CA PRO A 223 7.19 6.80 2.70
C PRO A 223 7.48 5.87 3.88
N THR A 224 7.09 6.28 5.08
CA THR A 224 7.18 5.51 6.32
C THR A 224 5.77 5.19 6.83
N PRO A 225 5.43 3.93 7.20
CA PRO A 225 4.12 3.62 7.75
C PRO A 225 3.76 4.54 8.92
N ALA A 226 2.56 5.10 8.90
CA ALA A 226 2.03 5.94 9.98
C ALA A 226 1.48 5.09 11.13
N GLU A 227 1.00 3.89 10.80
CA GLU A 227 0.41 2.93 11.74
C GLU A 227 1.03 1.54 11.52
N SER A 228 0.88 0.66 12.51
CA SER A 228 1.25 -0.76 12.38
C SER A 228 0.09 -1.56 11.79
N GLY A 229 0.41 -2.50 10.91
CA GLY A 229 -0.58 -3.28 10.17
C GLY A 229 -1.17 -2.53 8.97
N CYS A 230 -2.19 -3.12 8.37
CA CYS A 230 -2.81 -2.62 7.16
C CYS A 230 -4.34 -2.71 7.23
N THR A 231 -5.00 -1.94 6.37
CA THR A 231 -6.42 -2.11 6.10
C THR A 231 -6.61 -3.15 5.00
N ILE A 232 -7.18 -4.31 5.32
CA ILE A 232 -7.61 -5.28 4.31
C ILE A 232 -8.74 -4.66 3.46
N LYS A 233 -8.59 -4.72 2.14
CA LYS A 233 -9.54 -4.14 1.18
C LYS A 233 -10.42 -5.21 0.55
N ASP A 234 -9.80 -6.20 -0.08
CA ASP A 234 -10.51 -7.36 -0.61
C ASP A 234 -9.78 -8.66 -0.28
N VAL A 235 -10.55 -9.72 -0.17
CA VAL A 235 -10.08 -11.10 -0.11
C VAL A 235 -10.79 -11.91 -1.19
N CYS A 236 -10.11 -12.88 -1.81
CA CYS A 236 -10.77 -13.73 -2.80
C CYS A 236 -11.82 -14.68 -2.20
N THR A 237 -11.78 -14.91 -0.88
CA THR A 237 -12.71 -15.78 -0.17
C THR A 237 -12.73 -15.45 1.33
N GLU A 238 -13.91 -15.54 1.94
CA GLU A 238 -14.11 -15.40 3.40
C GLU A 238 -14.28 -16.76 4.09
N LYS A 239 -14.16 -17.87 3.35
CA LYS A 239 -14.52 -19.22 3.82
C LYS A 239 -13.32 -20.10 4.19
N ILE A 240 -12.20 -19.49 4.55
CA ILE A 240 -10.96 -20.21 4.82
C ILE A 240 -11.13 -21.05 6.09
N THR A 241 -10.91 -22.36 5.99
CA THR A 241 -11.02 -23.29 7.14
C THR A 241 -9.73 -24.05 7.40
N SER A 242 -9.40 -24.31 8.65
CA SER A 242 -8.18 -25.07 8.99
C SER A 242 -8.34 -26.58 8.72
N LYS A 243 -7.29 -27.22 8.20
CA LYS A 243 -7.21 -28.68 8.00
C LYS A 243 -6.85 -29.44 9.28
N LYS A 244 -6.23 -28.76 10.25
CA LYS A 244 -5.76 -29.31 11.52
C LYS A 244 -5.92 -28.29 12.64
N ALA A 245 -5.81 -28.74 13.89
CA ALA A 245 -5.78 -27.82 15.02
C ALA A 245 -4.51 -26.97 14.98
N LEU A 246 -4.64 -25.69 15.35
CA LEU A 246 -3.55 -24.72 15.34
C LEU A 246 -3.45 -24.06 16.72
N ASP A 247 -2.24 -24.00 17.26
CA ASP A 247 -1.96 -23.25 18.49
C ASP A 247 -1.60 -21.82 18.08
N LEU A 248 -2.45 -20.87 18.44
CA LEU A 248 -2.36 -19.47 18.03
C LEU A 248 -2.53 -18.54 19.24
N GLU A 249 -1.91 -17.37 19.15
CA GLU A 249 -1.98 -16.36 20.19
C GLU A 249 -3.21 -15.47 19.97
N VAL A 250 -3.94 -15.18 21.04
CA VAL A 250 -5.06 -14.23 21.02
C VAL A 250 -4.54 -12.80 20.93
N VAL A 251 -5.20 -11.99 20.11
CA VAL A 251 -4.93 -10.57 19.90
C VAL A 251 -6.03 -9.74 20.56
N ASP A 252 -5.66 -8.64 21.20
CA ASP A 252 -6.61 -7.70 21.78
C ASP A 252 -7.26 -6.76 20.75
N SER A 253 -8.16 -5.88 21.20
CA SER A 253 -8.85 -4.92 20.32
C SER A 253 -7.92 -3.90 19.67
N ASP A 254 -6.72 -3.71 20.24
CA ASP A 254 -5.74 -2.74 19.78
C ASP A 254 -4.71 -3.39 18.83
N GLY A 255 -4.91 -4.67 18.48
CA GLY A 255 -4.03 -5.41 17.57
C GLY A 255 -2.75 -5.92 18.23
N ASN A 256 -2.69 -5.99 19.56
CA ASN A 256 -1.52 -6.49 20.29
C ASN A 256 -1.67 -7.97 20.68
N PRO A 257 -0.63 -8.79 20.50
CA PRO A 257 -0.59 -10.14 21.05
C PRO A 257 -0.67 -10.13 22.58
N THR A 258 -1.53 -10.97 23.15
CA THR A 258 -1.85 -10.93 24.59
C THR A 258 -1.00 -11.85 25.47
N GLY A 259 -0.16 -12.70 24.87
CA GLY A 259 0.53 -13.82 25.51
C GLY A 259 -0.35 -15.04 25.77
N ASN A 260 -1.66 -14.96 25.50
CA ASN A 260 -2.59 -16.06 25.71
C ASN A 260 -2.65 -16.98 24.47
N MET A 261 -2.10 -18.19 24.60
CA MET A 261 -2.16 -19.20 23.56
C MET A 261 -3.43 -20.05 23.67
N ILE A 262 -4.12 -20.24 22.55
CA ILE A 262 -5.27 -21.14 22.43
C ILE A 262 -5.06 -22.17 21.33
N THR A 263 -5.62 -23.37 21.51
CA THR A 263 -5.69 -24.38 20.45
C THR A 263 -7.01 -24.22 19.71
N VAL A 264 -6.95 -23.68 18.50
CA VAL A 264 -8.11 -23.56 17.62
C VAL A 264 -8.35 -24.89 16.90
N PRO A 265 -9.55 -25.50 16.99
CA PRO A 265 -9.79 -26.83 16.44
C PRO A 265 -9.73 -26.86 14.91
N ALA A 266 -9.44 -28.05 14.37
CA ALA A 266 -9.53 -28.29 12.93
C ALA A 266 -10.95 -28.00 12.41
N GLY A 267 -11.06 -27.43 11.22
CA GLY A 267 -12.33 -27.07 10.59
C GLY A 267 -12.89 -25.72 11.04
N SER A 268 -12.20 -24.98 11.91
CA SER A 268 -12.61 -23.61 12.28
C SER A 268 -12.45 -22.66 11.10
N THR A 269 -13.32 -21.66 11.02
CA THR A 269 -13.29 -20.61 9.99
C THR A 269 -12.40 -19.44 10.41
N TYR A 270 -11.70 -18.85 9.44
CA TYR A 270 -10.77 -17.73 9.64
C TYR A 270 -11.08 -16.64 8.61
N THR A 271 -11.38 -15.44 9.10
CA THR A 271 -11.50 -14.24 8.26
C THR A 271 -10.28 -13.35 8.48
N LEU A 272 -9.54 -13.02 7.42
CA LEU A 272 -8.41 -12.10 7.50
C LEU A 272 -8.89 -10.70 7.89
N VAL A 273 -8.27 -10.11 8.93
CA VAL A 273 -8.62 -8.77 9.41
C VAL A 273 -7.44 -7.80 9.41
N ASN A 274 -6.21 -8.30 9.49
CA ASN A 274 -5.01 -7.46 9.42
C ASN A 274 -3.82 -8.25 8.86
N TYR A 275 -2.87 -7.54 8.25
CA TYR A 275 -1.57 -8.05 7.82
C TYR A 275 -0.46 -7.07 8.20
N TYR A 276 0.65 -7.61 8.73
CA TYR A 276 1.79 -6.85 9.21
C TYR A 276 3.00 -7.12 8.31
N GLU A 277 3.45 -6.11 7.56
CA GLU A 277 4.61 -6.24 6.64
C GLU A 277 5.94 -6.27 7.39
N ASP A 278 6.06 -5.48 8.46
CA ASP A 278 7.26 -5.28 9.26
C ASP A 278 7.60 -6.50 10.13
N ILE A 279 6.57 -7.14 10.65
CA ILE A 279 6.64 -8.40 11.39
C ILE A 279 5.66 -9.35 10.69
N PRO A 280 6.10 -10.07 9.64
CA PRO A 280 5.24 -10.92 8.83
C PRO A 280 4.26 -11.75 9.65
N ALA A 281 3.00 -11.33 9.67
CA ALA A 281 1.96 -11.94 10.47
C ALA A 281 0.57 -11.56 9.95
N LEU A 282 -0.39 -12.45 10.18
CA LEU A 282 -1.79 -12.26 9.83
C LEU A 282 -2.62 -12.28 11.10
N ASP A 283 -3.51 -11.31 11.27
CA ASP A 283 -4.58 -11.43 12.25
C ASP A 283 -5.83 -11.94 11.56
N THR A 284 -6.44 -12.93 12.18
CA THR A 284 -7.63 -13.59 11.66
C THR A 284 -8.69 -13.68 12.75
N LYS A 285 -9.93 -13.42 12.37
CA LYS A 285 -11.08 -13.52 13.25
C LYS A 285 -11.76 -14.87 13.08
N LEU A 286 -12.03 -15.53 14.21
CA LEU A 286 -12.80 -16.77 14.31
C LEU A 286 -14.31 -16.49 14.36
N ASP A 287 -15.13 -17.52 14.18
CA ASP A 287 -16.60 -17.41 14.18
C ASP A 287 -17.18 -16.89 15.51
N ASP A 288 -16.49 -17.12 16.63
CA ASP A 288 -16.88 -16.61 17.95
C ASP A 288 -16.45 -15.15 18.20
N GLY A 289 -15.80 -14.53 17.22
CA GLY A 289 -15.29 -13.16 17.29
C GLY A 289 -13.88 -13.01 17.86
N THR A 290 -13.26 -14.09 18.36
CA THR A 290 -11.88 -14.08 18.83
C THR A 290 -10.94 -13.77 17.68
N VAL A 291 -9.99 -12.85 17.88
CA VAL A 291 -8.92 -12.56 16.92
C VAL A 291 -7.67 -13.31 17.35
N VAL A 292 -7.04 -14.01 16.41
CA VAL A 292 -5.81 -14.78 16.61
C VAL A 292 -4.76 -14.41 15.58
N ARG A 293 -3.48 -14.42 16.00
CA ARG A 293 -2.34 -14.12 15.14
C ARG A 293 -1.68 -15.39 14.59
N ILE A 294 -1.47 -15.41 13.27
CA ILE A 294 -0.68 -16.41 12.56
C ILE A 294 0.66 -15.75 12.17
N PRO A 295 1.75 -15.99 12.91
CA PRO A 295 3.07 -15.50 12.52
C PRO A 295 3.58 -16.23 11.28
N LEU A 296 4.15 -15.48 10.34
CA LEU A 296 4.67 -16.01 9.09
C LEU A 296 6.19 -16.10 9.13
N SER A 297 6.73 -17.26 8.80
CA SER A 297 8.17 -17.44 8.59
C SER A 297 8.61 -17.12 7.16
N GLU A 298 7.67 -17.16 6.21
CA GLU A 298 7.81 -16.77 4.80
C GLU A 298 6.49 -16.14 4.35
N THR A 299 6.53 -15.20 3.40
CA THR A 299 5.37 -14.47 2.85
C THR A 299 5.15 -14.77 1.35
N GLY A 300 4.08 -14.23 0.78
CA GLY A 300 3.69 -14.41 -0.62
C GLY A 300 3.10 -15.80 -0.91
N TYR A 301 3.17 -16.24 -2.16
CA TYR A 301 2.55 -17.49 -2.62
C TYR A 301 2.98 -18.74 -1.82
N ASP A 302 4.25 -18.77 -1.39
CA ASP A 302 4.83 -19.87 -0.60
C ASP A 302 4.88 -19.56 0.90
N ALA A 303 3.97 -18.70 1.40
CA ALA A 303 3.93 -18.34 2.81
C ALA A 303 3.85 -19.54 3.75
N LYS A 304 4.51 -19.43 4.91
CA LYS A 304 4.65 -20.52 5.88
C LYS A 304 4.34 -20.07 7.30
N PHE A 305 3.66 -20.93 8.05
CA PHE A 305 3.53 -20.87 9.51
C PHE A 305 4.22 -22.09 10.12
N ASN A 306 5.16 -21.86 11.05
CA ASN A 306 5.98 -22.90 11.68
C ASN A 306 6.62 -23.87 10.65
N GLY A 307 7.16 -23.30 9.55
CA GLY A 307 7.80 -24.06 8.48
C GLY A 307 6.86 -24.89 7.60
N THR A 308 5.55 -24.88 7.87
CA THR A 308 4.54 -25.54 7.03
C THR A 308 3.88 -24.52 6.11
N LEU A 309 3.71 -24.85 4.84
CA LEU A 309 3.02 -23.97 3.88
C LEU A 309 1.60 -23.68 4.34
N ILE A 310 1.17 -22.42 4.25
CA ILE A 310 -0.20 -22.00 4.59
C ILE A 310 -1.23 -22.82 3.79
N ARG A 311 -0.97 -23.10 2.50
CA ARG A 311 -1.84 -23.94 1.67
C ARG A 311 -1.98 -25.40 2.14
N ASP A 312 -1.05 -25.89 2.94
CA ASP A 312 -1.14 -27.23 3.55
C ASP A 312 -1.90 -27.20 4.89
N LEU A 313 -2.08 -26.02 5.47
CA LEU A 313 -2.75 -25.79 6.76
C LEU A 313 -4.23 -25.45 6.61
N PHE A 314 -4.63 -24.85 5.49
CA PHE A 314 -5.99 -24.37 5.26
C PHE A 314 -6.61 -24.90 3.97
N ASN A 315 -7.94 -24.96 3.95
CA ASN A 315 -8.77 -25.22 2.78
C ASN A 315 -9.33 -23.91 2.21
N GLU A 316 -9.82 -23.98 0.97
CA GLU A 316 -10.57 -22.90 0.31
C GLU A 316 -9.81 -21.58 0.10
N LEU A 317 -8.48 -21.59 0.27
CA LEU A 317 -7.61 -20.50 -0.18
C LEU A 317 -7.74 -20.34 -1.69
N MET A 318 -8.00 -19.11 -2.14
CA MET A 318 -8.10 -18.75 -3.54
C MET A 318 -6.99 -17.79 -3.91
N TYR A 319 -6.34 -18.04 -5.06
CA TYR A 319 -5.26 -17.24 -5.60
C TYR A 319 -5.66 -16.76 -6.99
N VAL A 320 -5.41 -15.49 -7.28
CA VAL A 320 -5.55 -14.94 -8.64
C VAL A 320 -4.18 -14.57 -9.18
N GLY A 321 -4.06 -14.32 -10.48
CA GLY A 321 -2.82 -13.90 -11.14
C GLY A 321 -3.02 -12.50 -11.64
#